data_AF-A0A1U9UHR0-F1
#
_entry.id   AF-A0A1U9UHR0-F1
#
_cell.length_a   1.000
_cell.length_b   1.000
_cell.length_c   1.000
_cell.angle_alpha   90.00
_cell.angle_beta   90.00
_cell.angle_gamma   90.00
#
_symmetry.space_group_name_H-M   'P 1'
#
loop_
_entity.id
_entity.type
_entity.pdbx_description
1 polymer ?
#
loop_
_entity_poly.entity_id
_entity_poly.type
_entity_poly.pdbx_seq_one_letter_code
_entity_poly.pdbx_strand_id
1 'polypeptide(L)'
;MTDRVIPDDFPREQAPAAVSGAQPKLVLRRIDGTYYAGLTEEELWERYDICEDLAHQLAGYAARKMAEHGWLLGDAMSRVEKSVTKKVSMRSWEFSPAEITWTMKRTRELLSGPASSDESQ
;
A
#
# COMPACT_ATOMS: atom_id res chain seq x y z
N MET A 1 -23.79 8.31 0.29
CA MET A 1 -22.76 7.39 0.80
C MET A 1 -22.11 6.79 -0.42
N THR A 2 -20.99 7.36 -0.86
CA THR A 2 -20.19 6.80 -1.96
C THR A 2 -19.63 5.48 -1.46
N ASP A 3 -19.98 4.39 -2.13
CA ASP A 3 -19.51 3.04 -1.79
C ASP A 3 -17.98 3.05 -1.85
N ARG A 4 -17.34 2.89 -0.68
CA ARG A 4 -15.88 2.82 -0.56
C ARG A 4 -15.48 1.38 -0.88
N VAL A 5 -15.15 1.11 -2.13
CA VAL A 5 -14.84 -0.26 -2.57
C VAL A 5 -13.33 -0.50 -2.46
N ILE A 6 -12.94 -1.36 -1.52
CA ILE A 6 -11.57 -1.88 -1.43
C ILE A 6 -11.44 -3.07 -2.40
N PRO A 7 -10.46 -3.06 -3.32
CA PRO A 7 -10.21 -4.19 -4.20
C PRO A 7 -10.00 -5.50 -3.42
N ASP A 8 -10.52 -6.61 -3.94
CA ASP A 8 -10.37 -7.94 -3.33
C ASP A 8 -8.92 -8.45 -3.29
N ASP A 9 -8.04 -7.88 -4.10
CA ASP A 9 -6.62 -8.21 -4.11
C ASP A 9 -5.79 -7.41 -3.09
N PHE A 10 -6.41 -6.46 -2.36
CA PHE A 10 -5.76 -5.74 -1.29
C PHE A 10 -5.55 -6.66 -0.06
N PRO A 11 -4.37 -6.68 0.56
CA PRO A 11 -4.10 -7.53 1.71
C PRO A 11 -4.96 -7.17 2.92
N ARG A 12 -5.79 -8.11 3.35
CA ARG A 12 -6.67 -7.98 4.53
C ARG A 12 -6.08 -8.60 5.80
N GLU A 13 -5.00 -9.37 5.66
CA GLU A 13 -4.33 -10.05 6.78
C GLU A 13 -3.26 -9.15 7.41
N GLN A 14 -3.26 -9.03 8.74
CA GLN A 14 -2.15 -8.40 9.45
C GLN A 14 -0.89 -9.25 9.29
N ALA A 15 0.22 -8.64 8.85
CA ALA A 15 1.52 -9.16 9.25
C ALA A 15 1.54 -9.16 10.78
N PRO A 16 1.88 -10.28 11.45
CA PRO A 16 1.90 -10.30 12.91
C PRO A 16 2.84 -9.21 13.37
N ALA A 17 2.27 -8.16 13.97
CA ALA A 17 3.04 -7.12 14.62
C ALA A 17 3.83 -7.80 15.74
N ALA A 18 5.11 -8.09 15.48
CA ALA A 18 6.04 -8.50 16.50
C ALA A 18 6.32 -7.28 17.38
N VAL A 19 5.36 -6.96 18.26
CA VAL A 19 5.58 -6.06 19.37
C VAL A 19 6.57 -6.78 20.29
N SER A 20 7.84 -6.38 20.25
CA SER A 20 8.86 -6.89 21.16
C SER A 20 8.54 -6.39 22.57
N GLY A 21 7.70 -7.14 23.27
CA GLY A 21 7.29 -6.85 24.64
C GLY A 21 6.42 -7.98 25.14
N ALA A 22 7.05 -8.97 25.78
CA ALA A 22 6.48 -10.03 26.62
C ALA A 22 4.95 -10.26 26.51
N GLN A 23 4.59 -11.40 25.90
CA GLN A 23 3.24 -11.92 25.59
C GLN A 23 2.77 -11.57 24.18
N PRO A 24 2.52 -12.55 23.29
CA PRO A 24 1.74 -12.31 22.08
C PRO A 24 0.30 -12.04 22.51
N LYS A 25 0.01 -10.80 22.87
CA LYS A 25 -1.37 -10.32 22.96
C LYS A 25 -1.88 -10.30 21.53
N LEU A 26 -2.46 -11.42 21.09
CA LEU A 26 -3.47 -11.40 20.05
C LEU A 26 -4.41 -10.25 20.43
N VAL A 27 -4.34 -9.14 19.69
CA VAL A 27 -5.11 -7.93 19.98
C VAL A 27 -6.54 -8.21 19.54
N LEU A 28 -7.21 -9.12 20.24
CA LEU A 28 -8.65 -9.33 20.16
C LEU A 28 -9.28 -8.15 20.86
N ARG A 29 -9.62 -7.09 20.10
CA ARG A 29 -10.36 -5.96 20.64
C ARG A 29 -11.84 -6.30 20.60
N ARG A 30 -12.47 -6.27 21.78
CA ARG A 30 -13.91 -6.44 21.95
C ARG A 30 -14.59 -5.11 21.66
N ILE A 31 -15.32 -5.03 20.56
CA ILE A 31 -16.25 -3.93 20.27
C ILE A 31 -17.65 -4.55 20.36
N ASP A 32 -18.53 -3.94 21.17
CA ASP A 32 -19.94 -4.35 21.36
C ASP A 32 -20.20 -5.84 21.62
N GLY A 33 -19.31 -6.48 22.40
CA GLY A 33 -19.49 -7.88 22.76
C GLY A 33 -18.89 -8.89 21.77
N THR A 34 -18.42 -8.44 20.60
CA THR A 34 -17.91 -9.30 19.54
C THR A 34 -16.38 -9.23 19.48
N TYR A 35 -15.74 -10.39 19.38
CA TYR A 35 -14.29 -10.53 19.26
C TYR A 35 -13.93 -10.49 17.77
N TYR A 36 -13.29 -9.42 17.31
CA TYR A 36 -12.77 -9.33 15.95
C TYR A 36 -11.33 -9.83 15.91
N ALA A 37 -11.08 -10.83 15.07
CA ALA A 37 -9.75 -11.27 14.69
C ALA A 37 -9.45 -10.70 13.30
N GLY A 38 -8.97 -9.46 13.21
CA GLY A 38 -8.70 -8.77 11.94
C GLY A 38 -8.79 -7.25 12.05
N LEU A 39 -8.43 -6.54 10.97
CA LEU A 39 -8.70 -5.10 10.82
C LEU A 39 -10.20 -4.85 10.74
N THR A 40 -10.71 -3.77 11.33
CA THR A 40 -12.09 -3.32 11.04
C THR A 40 -12.20 -2.84 9.59
N GLU A 41 -13.42 -2.67 9.08
CA GLU A 41 -13.64 -2.14 7.74
C GLU A 41 -13.03 -0.73 7.57
N GLU A 42 -13.11 0.09 8.61
CA GLU A 42 -12.50 1.42 8.66
C GLU A 42 -10.98 1.36 8.67
N GLU A 43 -10.38 0.50 9.51
CA GLU A 43 -8.93 0.34 9.54
C GLU A 43 -8.40 -0.22 8.21
N LEU A 44 -9.12 -1.17 7.61
CA LEU A 44 -8.78 -1.69 6.28
C LEU A 44 -8.86 -0.60 5.22
N TRP A 45 -9.88 0.27 5.29
CA TRP A 45 -10.00 1.42 4.41
C TRP A 45 -8.86 2.41 4.59
N GLU A 46 -8.47 2.73 5.83
CA GLU A 46 -7.33 3.60 6.11
C GLU A 46 -6.02 3.01 5.55
N ARG A 47 -5.79 1.70 5.74
CA ARG A 47 -4.62 1.03 5.16
C ARG A 47 -4.62 1.06 3.64
N TYR A 48 -5.79 0.83 3.03
CA TYR A 48 -5.97 0.93 1.58
C TYR A 48 -5.66 2.34 1.08
N ASP A 49 -6.25 3.37 1.68
CA ASP A 49 -6.08 4.78 1.31
C ASP A 49 -4.60 5.21 1.37
N ILE A 50 -3.89 4.81 2.43
CA ILE A 50 -2.45 5.06 2.57
C ILE A 50 -1.65 4.37 1.45
N CYS A 51 -1.98 3.11 1.12
CA CYS A 51 -1.26 2.37 0.08
C CYS A 51 -1.57 2.92 -1.34
N GLU A 52 -2.81 3.31 -1.59
CA GLU A 52 -3.24 3.90 -2.86
C GLU A 52 -2.59 5.28 -3.08
N ASP A 53 -2.56 6.15 -2.06
CA ASP A 53 -1.86 7.44 -2.12
C ASP A 53 -0.35 7.23 -2.35
N LEU A 54 0.27 6.30 -1.61
CA LEU A 54 1.68 5.97 -1.82
C LEU A 54 1.94 5.49 -3.26
N ALA A 55 1.08 4.64 -3.82
CA ALA A 55 1.22 4.17 -5.21
C ALA A 55 1.18 5.34 -6.20
N HIS A 56 0.28 6.31 -6.01
CA HIS A 56 0.21 7.53 -6.83
C HIS A 56 1.48 8.39 -6.70
N GLN A 57 1.98 8.61 -5.48
CA GLN A 57 3.22 9.37 -5.27
C GLN A 57 4.42 8.70 -5.95
N LEU A 58 4.53 7.38 -5.85
CA LEU A 58 5.60 6.61 -6.49
C LEU A 58 5.49 6.62 -8.00
N ALA A 59 4.28 6.50 -8.55
CA ALA A 59 4.04 6.60 -9.99
C ALA A 59 4.41 8.00 -10.51
N GLY A 60 3.97 9.08 -9.85
CA GLY A 60 4.34 10.44 -10.22
C GLY A 60 5.85 10.69 -10.17
N TYR A 61 6.52 10.19 -9.13
CA TYR A 61 7.98 10.25 -9.03
C TYR A 61 8.67 9.49 -10.16
N ALA A 62 8.25 8.25 -10.43
CA ALA A 62 8.81 7.40 -11.46
C ALA A 62 8.60 7.98 -12.87
N ALA A 63 7.38 8.42 -13.19
CA ALA A 63 7.05 9.04 -14.47
C ALA A 63 7.89 10.29 -14.73
N ARG A 64 8.05 11.17 -13.73
CA ARG A 64 8.94 12.33 -13.83
C ARG A 64 10.37 11.91 -14.11
N LYS A 65 10.89 10.90 -13.41
CA LYS A 65 12.27 10.42 -13.61
C LYS A 65 12.48 9.74 -14.96
N MET A 66 11.46 9.04 -15.47
CA MET A 66 11.46 8.49 -16.82
C MET A 66 11.53 9.61 -17.87
N ALA A 67 10.76 10.69 -17.70
CA ALA A 67 10.80 11.84 -18.60
C ALA A 67 12.12 12.62 -18.52
N GLU A 68 12.67 12.82 -17.32
CA GLU A 68 13.92 13.57 -17.09
C GLU A 68 15.17 12.83 -17.59
N HIS A 69 15.21 11.50 -17.44
CA HIS A 69 16.42 10.71 -17.66
C HIS A 69 16.28 9.65 -18.77
N GLY A 70 15.12 9.56 -19.42
CA GLY A 70 14.85 8.55 -20.46
C GLY A 70 14.83 7.12 -19.94
N TRP A 71 14.48 6.90 -18.67
CA TRP A 71 14.46 5.55 -18.08
C TRP A 71 13.32 4.71 -18.66
N LEU A 72 13.58 3.42 -18.83
CA LEU A 72 12.54 2.44 -19.11
C LEU A 72 11.71 2.18 -17.86
N LEU A 73 10.47 1.71 -18.04
CA LEU A 73 9.56 1.36 -16.94
C LEU A 73 10.21 0.38 -15.95
N GLY A 74 10.93 -0.62 -16.44
CA GLY A 74 11.66 -1.57 -15.60
C GLY A 74 12.69 -0.92 -14.69
N ASP A 75 13.49 0.02 -15.22
CA ASP A 75 14.51 0.72 -14.46
C ASP A 75 13.91 1.64 -13.39
N ALA A 76 12.83 2.34 -13.73
CA ALA A 76 12.10 3.18 -12.80
C ALA A 76 11.50 2.35 -11.66
N MET A 77 10.85 1.23 -11.98
CA MET A 77 10.27 0.30 -11.01
C MET A 77 11.34 -0.30 -10.08
N SER A 78 12.47 -0.76 -10.61
CA SER A 78 13.56 -1.30 -9.78
C SER A 78 14.15 -0.25 -8.82
N ARG A 79 14.16 1.04 -9.19
CA ARG A 79 14.65 2.11 -8.31
C ARG A 79 13.64 2.48 -7.24
N VAL A 80 12.36 2.51 -7.59
CA VAL A 80 11.27 2.71 -6.63
C VAL A 80 11.28 1.58 -5.60
N GLU A 81 11.32 0.32 -6.04
CA GLU A 81 11.35 -0.85 -5.18
C GLU A 81 12.51 -0.79 -4.18
N LYS A 82 13.74 -0.55 -4.66
CA LYS A 82 14.93 -0.39 -3.80
C LYS A 82 14.75 0.71 -2.76
N SER A 83 14.10 1.81 -3.13
CA SER A 83 13.88 2.96 -2.24
C SER A 83 12.84 2.64 -1.17
N VAL A 84 11.75 1.96 -1.54
CA VAL A 84 10.69 1.51 -0.63
C VAL A 84 11.23 0.45 0.33
N THR A 85 11.88 -0.60 -0.17
CA THR A 85 12.48 -1.66 0.66
C THR A 85 13.49 -1.09 1.66
N LYS A 86 14.29 -0.09 1.26
CA LYS A 86 15.22 0.59 2.17
C LYS A 86 14.49 1.33 3.29
N LYS A 87 13.39 2.04 3.00
CA LYS A 87 12.64 2.77 4.02
C LYS A 87 11.92 1.85 5.01
N VAL A 88 11.41 0.72 4.51
CA VAL A 88 10.78 -0.32 5.35
C VAL A 88 11.83 -1.01 6.22
N SER A 89 13.00 -1.38 5.66
CA SER A 89 14.07 -2.04 6.44
C SER A 89 14.70 -1.14 7.50
N MET A 90 14.72 0.17 7.25
CA MET A 90 15.12 1.18 8.24
C MET A 90 14.05 1.45 9.32
N ARG A 91 12.95 0.69 9.34
CA ARG A 91 11.78 0.89 10.22
C ARG A 91 11.21 2.30 10.19
N SER A 92 11.45 3.04 9.10
CA SER A 92 10.92 4.39 8.94
C SER A 92 9.47 4.34 8.49
N TRP A 93 9.07 3.27 7.80
CA TRP A 93 7.70 3.03 7.35
C TRP A 93 7.16 1.71 7.90
N GLU A 94 5.95 1.74 8.44
CA GLU A 94 5.24 0.57 8.98
C GLU A 94 4.29 -0.02 7.94
N PHE A 95 4.85 -0.73 6.96
CA PHE A 95 4.11 -1.53 5.98
C PHE A 95 4.46 -3.01 6.09
N SER A 96 3.46 -3.86 5.96
CA SER A 96 3.64 -5.29 5.77
C SER A 96 4.23 -5.60 4.40
N PRO A 97 4.91 -6.76 4.24
CA PRO A 97 5.39 -7.19 2.92
C PRO A 97 4.27 -7.25 1.88
N ALA A 98 3.06 -7.68 2.27
CA ALA A 98 1.92 -7.78 1.35
C ALA A 98 1.43 -6.40 0.87
N GLU A 99 1.37 -5.40 1.76
CA GLU A 99 1.02 -4.02 1.39
C GLU A 99 2.06 -3.41 0.44
N ILE A 100 3.35 -3.69 0.67
CA ILE A 100 4.40 -3.25 -0.25
C ILE A 100 4.25 -3.92 -1.61
N THR A 101 4.02 -5.24 -1.66
CA THR A 101 3.79 -5.95 -2.92
C THR A 101 2.59 -5.38 -3.67
N TRP A 102 1.48 -5.13 -2.98
CA TRP A 102 0.29 -4.53 -3.58
C TRP A 102 0.57 -3.11 -4.09
N THR A 103 1.22 -2.26 -3.28
CA THR A 103 1.58 -0.88 -3.67
C THR A 103 2.48 -0.85 -4.90
N MET A 104 3.46 -1.76 -4.99
CA MET A 104 4.35 -1.87 -6.14
C MET A 104 3.62 -2.35 -7.40
N LYS A 105 2.69 -3.30 -7.27
CA LYS A 105 1.81 -3.73 -8.36
C LYS A 105 0.96 -2.55 -8.85
N ARG A 106 0.31 -1.84 -7.94
CA ARG A 106 -0.53 -0.68 -8.24
C ARG A 106 0.26 0.45 -8.92
N THR A 107 1.46 0.75 -8.42
CA THR A 107 2.38 1.72 -9.05
C THR A 107 2.69 1.34 -10.49
N ARG A 108 2.93 0.06 -10.77
CA ARG A 108 3.19 -0.43 -12.12
C ARG A 108 1.97 -0.24 -13.02
N GLU A 109 0.77 -0.56 -12.52
CA GLU A 109 -0.48 -0.37 -13.25
C GLU A 109 -0.70 1.10 -13.61
N LEU A 110 -0.47 2.02 -12.66
CA LEU A 110 -0.58 3.47 -12.90
C LEU A 110 0.42 3.98 -13.95
N LEU A 111 1.60 3.36 -14.04
CA LEU A 111 2.62 3.70 -15.04
C LEU A 111 2.44 2.99 -16.39
N SER A 112 1.70 1.87 -16.41
CA SER A 112 1.47 1.06 -17.62
C SER A 112 0.12 1.38 -18.27
N GLY A 113 -0.83 1.92 -17.49
CA GLY A 113 -2.13 2.36 -17.95
C GLY A 113 -2.06 3.71 -18.65
N PRO A 114 -3.01 4.01 -19.55
CA PRO A 114 -3.11 5.33 -20.13
C PRO A 114 -3.42 6.33 -19.00
N ALA A 115 -2.82 7.52 -19.08
CA ALA A 115 -3.29 8.68 -18.34
C ALA A 115 -4.76 8.96 -18.74
N SER A 116 -5.72 8.30 -18.11
CA SER A 116 -7.15 8.59 -18.27
C SER A 116 -7.96 7.79 -17.24
N SER A 117 -8.25 8.43 -16.13
CA SER A 117 -9.60 8.39 -15.56
C SER A 117 -9.97 9.84 -15.22
N ASP A 118 -9.97 10.66 -16.26
CA ASP A 118 -10.82 11.84 -16.36
C ASP A 118 -11.97 11.42 -17.30
N GLU A 119 -12.93 10.70 -16.73
CA GLU A 119 -14.33 10.57 -17.19
C GLU A 119 -15.13 11.29 -16.11
N SER A 120 -16.08 12.19 -16.35
CA SER A 120 -16.77 12.60 -17.56
C SER A 120 -17.48 13.91 -17.26
N GLN A 121 -17.52 14.85 -18.20
CA GLN A 121 -18.68 15.72 -18.41
C GLN A 121 -18.84 16.12 -19.86
#